data_AF-I1C060-F1
#
_entry.id   AF-I1C060-F1
#
_cell.length_a   1.000
_cell.length_b   1.000
_cell.length_c   1.000
_cell.angle_alpha   90.00
_cell.angle_beta   90.00
_cell.angle_gamma   90.00
#
_symmetry.space_group_name_H-M   'P 1'
#
loop_
_entity.id
_entity.type
_entity.pdbx_description
1 polymer ?
#
loop_
_entity_poly.entity_id
_entity_poly.type
_entity_poly.pdbx_seq_one_letter_code
_entity_poly.pdbx_strand_id
1 'polypeptide(L)'
;MFQKSFSKRKQEKNNEKIEALNRTESTSSYMQSRRKIYVNMKVPEEDIESHYVSNRVRTAKYTPISFIPKNLFEQFRNVANLYFLFLVILQCIPLFGVAEPAVSALPLIAILVITAIKDAIEDWKRNQSDNHVNNSKVLKLANWKNVNIPDIPKGIWYYFHVVLGFLSLLSGSENKYAHQYRQIKINKKAKKIIKEHKTPVIQQSSKSLMKSVRQRSDTIKSELSNIFKPNNSSQTLIQQKKSYYRPGSIPHSVLYRIDSVDTRNNPSTSTDATAVNTQTKWKHVKWKELNVGDYVKLENDQDIPADIVILSTSETDNICYIETQNLDGETNLKQRQGLPGTATLHNEQDCEQARFYIESEPPHVNIYQYNAVLRWQVDVNDTETIRSGVSHEKADAVTHNNLLLRGCVLRNTKWVIGVVVYTGSETKIMLNSGRTPSKRSHCRFLHISCSLYC
;
A
#
# COMPACT_ATOMS: atom_id res chain seq x y z
N MET A 1 39.10 41.19 8.86
CA MET A 1 38.14 40.25 9.49
C MET A 1 36.81 40.09 8.74
N PHE A 2 36.26 41.13 8.11
CA PHE A 2 34.93 41.06 7.48
C PHE A 2 34.84 40.16 6.22
N GLN A 3 35.85 40.09 5.36
CA GLN A 3 35.79 39.23 4.15
C GLN A 3 35.75 37.72 4.46
N LYS A 4 36.43 37.25 5.52
CA LYS A 4 36.37 35.84 5.95
C LYS A 4 34.99 35.46 6.49
N SER A 5 34.30 36.40 7.16
CA SER A 5 32.94 36.17 7.67
C SER A 5 31.88 36.09 6.54
N PHE A 6 32.05 36.86 5.47
CA PHE A 6 31.15 36.81 4.31
C PHE A 6 31.34 35.55 3.49
N SER A 7 32.58 35.08 3.32
CA SER A 7 32.88 33.81 2.63
C SER A 7 32.30 32.61 3.39
N LYS A 8 32.42 32.61 4.73
CA LYS A 8 31.90 31.55 5.59
C LYS A 8 30.36 31.47 5.56
N ARG A 9 29.67 32.62 5.63
CA ARG A 9 28.21 32.69 5.45
C ARG A 9 27.74 32.28 4.05
N LYS A 10 28.55 32.52 3.00
CA LYS A 10 28.24 32.11 1.63
C LYS A 10 28.44 30.60 1.43
N GLN A 11 29.44 30.01 2.09
CA GLN A 11 29.63 28.56 2.15
C GLN A 11 28.55 27.86 2.97
N GLU A 12 28.15 28.40 4.13
CA GLU A 12 27.05 27.88 4.94
C GLU A 12 25.72 27.95 4.17
N LYS A 13 25.40 29.07 3.51
CA LYS A 13 24.21 29.17 2.66
C LYS A 13 24.26 28.24 1.45
N ASN A 14 25.43 28.00 0.86
CA ASN A 14 25.57 27.04 -0.24
C ASN A 14 25.43 25.60 0.25
N ASN A 15 25.95 25.26 1.43
CA ASN A 15 25.77 23.95 2.05
C ASN A 15 24.32 23.72 2.46
N GLU A 16 23.62 24.71 3.03
CA GLU A 16 22.18 24.64 3.28
C GLU A 16 21.38 24.49 1.97
N LYS A 17 21.83 25.11 0.88
CA LYS A 17 21.20 24.96 -0.44
C LYS A 17 21.47 23.60 -1.08
N ILE A 18 22.66 23.03 -0.88
CA ILE A 18 23.04 21.68 -1.30
C ILE A 18 22.30 20.63 -0.45
N GLU A 19 22.16 20.84 0.85
CA GLU A 19 21.30 20.02 1.74
C GLU A 19 19.81 20.16 1.41
N ALA A 20 19.34 21.37 1.01
CA ALA A 20 17.98 21.57 0.54
C ALA A 20 17.72 20.97 -0.85
N LEU A 21 18.73 20.94 -1.73
CA LEU A 21 18.69 20.23 -3.03
C LEU A 21 18.78 18.71 -2.84
N ASN A 22 19.44 18.23 -1.79
CA ASN A 22 19.40 16.82 -1.38
C ASN A 22 18.09 16.45 -0.67
N ARG A 23 17.27 17.43 -0.27
CA ARG A 23 15.91 17.27 0.30
C ARG A 23 14.78 17.31 -0.72
N THR A 24 15.06 17.50 -2.01
CA THR A 24 14.14 17.00 -3.04
C THR A 24 14.37 15.50 -3.18
N GLU A 25 13.89 14.78 -2.17
CA GLU A 25 14.00 13.34 -1.99
C GLU A 25 13.43 12.60 -3.21
N SER A 26 14.31 12.09 -4.07
CA SER A 26 14.21 10.66 -4.37
C SER A 26 14.36 9.95 -3.02
N THR A 27 13.26 9.66 -2.35
CA THR A 27 13.27 8.75 -1.19
C THR A 27 13.94 7.48 -1.67
N SER A 28 15.21 7.30 -1.33
CA SER A 28 15.93 6.10 -1.75
C SER A 28 15.19 4.92 -1.15
N SER A 29 14.86 3.92 -1.98
CA SER A 29 14.12 2.73 -1.57
C SER A 29 14.77 2.03 -0.37
N TYR A 30 16.07 2.24 -0.12
CA TYR A 30 16.83 1.69 0.99
C TYR A 30 16.53 2.33 2.36
N MET A 31 15.94 3.52 2.42
CA MET A 31 15.54 4.18 3.70
C MET A 31 14.08 3.89 4.08
N GLN A 32 13.28 3.33 3.17
CA GLN A 32 11.88 3.01 3.44
C GLN A 32 11.78 1.67 4.16
N SER A 33 11.08 1.67 5.30
CA SER A 33 10.79 0.43 6.03
C SER A 33 9.99 -0.53 5.15
N ARG A 34 10.29 -1.82 5.28
CA ARG A 34 9.45 -2.88 4.70
C ARG A 34 8.02 -2.72 5.18
N ARG A 35 7.09 -3.01 4.28
CA ARG A 35 5.65 -2.91 4.52
C ARG A 35 5.13 -4.27 4.95
N LYS A 36 4.42 -4.32 6.06
CA LYS A 36 3.69 -5.52 6.47
C LYS A 36 2.21 -5.33 6.25
N ILE A 37 1.54 -6.35 5.72
CA ILE A 37 0.10 -6.35 5.45
C ILE A 37 -0.47 -7.55 6.19
N TYR A 38 -1.38 -7.30 7.12
CA TYR A 38 -1.95 -8.31 7.98
C TYR A 38 -3.34 -8.73 7.50
N VAL A 39 -3.64 -10.01 7.59
CA VAL A 39 -4.93 -10.57 7.20
C VAL A 39 -5.45 -11.45 8.33
N ASN A 40 -6.62 -11.09 8.88
CA ASN A 40 -7.26 -11.77 10.01
C ASN A 40 -6.38 -11.98 11.24
N MET A 41 -5.36 -11.13 11.41
CA MET A 41 -4.42 -11.14 12.52
C MET A 41 -4.40 -9.77 13.20
N LYS A 42 -4.11 -9.75 14.50
CA LYS A 42 -3.95 -8.50 15.24
C LYS A 42 -2.66 -7.81 14.78
N VAL A 43 -2.77 -6.57 14.32
CA VAL A 43 -1.61 -5.74 13.92
C VAL A 43 -0.74 -5.49 15.16
N PRO A 44 0.57 -5.83 15.13
CA PRO A 44 1.52 -5.51 16.20
C PRO A 44 1.63 -4.00 16.42
N GLU A 45 1.91 -3.57 17.66
CA GLU A 45 1.89 -2.15 18.03
C GLU A 45 2.86 -1.28 17.24
N GLU A 46 3.98 -1.84 16.81
CA GLU A 46 4.99 -1.18 15.98
C GLU A 46 4.47 -0.82 14.59
N ASP A 47 3.55 -1.63 14.04
CA ASP A 47 3.08 -1.52 12.67
C ASP A 47 1.73 -0.77 12.54
N ILE A 48 1.14 -0.34 13.67
CA ILE A 48 -0.14 0.42 13.71
C ILE A 48 -0.04 1.79 13.02
N GLU A 49 1.17 2.36 12.94
CA GLU A 49 1.41 3.67 12.31
C GLU A 49 1.49 3.61 10.77
N SER A 50 1.43 2.41 10.17
CA SER A 50 1.50 2.25 8.72
C SER A 50 0.29 2.91 8.02
N HIS A 51 0.55 3.96 7.25
CA HIS A 51 -0.47 4.64 6.45
C HIS A 51 -0.30 4.32 4.97
N TYR A 52 -1.38 3.85 4.35
CA TYR A 52 -1.43 3.54 2.93
C TYR A 52 -2.09 4.65 2.12
N VAL A 53 -1.62 4.84 0.89
CA VAL A 53 -2.19 5.80 -0.04
C VAL A 53 -3.52 5.27 -0.60
N SER A 54 -4.50 6.15 -0.84
CA SER A 54 -5.77 5.77 -1.48
C SER A 54 -5.54 5.31 -2.93
N ASN A 55 -6.36 4.36 -3.41
CA ASN A 55 -6.27 3.90 -4.80
C ASN A 55 -6.77 4.91 -5.87
N ARG A 56 -7.20 6.10 -5.45
CA ARG A 56 -7.65 7.15 -6.37
C ARG A 56 -6.49 7.65 -7.24
N VAL A 57 -6.68 7.63 -8.57
CA VAL A 57 -5.76 8.26 -9.52
C VAL A 57 -6.21 9.66 -9.87
N ARG A 58 -5.22 10.55 -10.00
CA ARG A 58 -5.41 11.93 -10.41
C ARG A 58 -4.29 12.34 -11.36
N THR A 59 -4.62 12.52 -12.62
CA THR A 59 -3.77 13.09 -13.67
C THR A 59 -4.07 14.57 -13.92
N ALA A 60 -5.25 15.06 -13.51
CA ALA A 60 -5.61 16.47 -13.59
C ALA A 60 -4.68 17.36 -12.74
N LYS A 61 -4.09 18.37 -13.40
CA LYS A 61 -3.08 19.28 -12.83
C LYS A 61 -3.73 20.29 -11.88
N TYR A 62 -4.95 20.72 -12.18
CA TYR A 62 -5.64 21.77 -11.45
C TYR A 62 -6.79 21.20 -10.62
N THR A 63 -7.11 21.86 -9.51
CA THR A 63 -8.44 21.78 -8.90
C THR A 63 -9.24 22.99 -9.38
N PRO A 64 -10.58 22.98 -9.37
CA PRO A 64 -11.39 24.14 -9.75
C PRO A 64 -10.94 25.45 -9.06
N ILE A 65 -10.50 25.36 -7.81
CA ILE A 65 -10.07 26.52 -7.02
C ILE A 65 -8.60 26.88 -7.27
N SER A 66 -7.74 25.89 -7.47
CA SER A 66 -6.31 26.15 -7.75
C SER A 66 -6.03 26.44 -9.22
N PHE A 67 -7.05 26.44 -10.09
CA PHE A 67 -6.88 26.61 -11.53
C PHE A 67 -6.33 28.00 -11.85
N ILE A 68 -7.06 29.06 -11.47
CA ILE A 68 -6.70 30.45 -11.77
C ILE A 68 -5.28 30.81 -11.30
N PRO A 69 -4.91 30.64 -10.00
CA PRO A 69 -3.60 31.06 -9.53
C PRO A 69 -2.45 30.26 -10.15
N LYS A 70 -2.61 28.94 -10.32
CA LYS A 70 -1.54 28.10 -10.88
C LYS A 70 -1.42 28.28 -12.39
N ASN A 71 -2.53 28.40 -13.09
CA ASN A 71 -2.54 28.63 -14.53
C ASN A 71 -1.91 29.98 -14.87
N LEU A 72 -2.27 31.04 -14.15
CA LEU A 72 -1.71 32.37 -14.34
C LEU A 72 -0.20 32.40 -14.03
N PHE A 73 0.23 31.74 -12.96
CA PHE A 73 1.65 31.59 -12.63
C PHE A 73 2.45 30.90 -13.73
N GLU A 74 1.88 29.85 -14.35
CA GLU A 74 2.52 29.15 -15.47
C GLU A 74 2.56 30.00 -16.74
N GLN A 75 1.52 30.78 -17.02
CA GLN A 75 1.50 31.70 -18.15
C GLN A 75 2.55 32.82 -17.97
N PHE A 76 2.75 33.36 -16.77
CA PHE A 76 3.77 34.40 -16.50
C PHE A 76 5.21 33.88 -16.37
N ARG A 77 5.43 32.56 -16.34
CA ARG A 77 6.78 31.97 -16.53
C ARG A 77 7.30 32.16 -17.96
N ASN A 78 6.46 32.61 -18.90
CA ASN A 78 6.89 33.05 -20.21
C ASN A 78 7.33 34.53 -20.17
N VAL A 79 8.57 34.81 -20.55
CA VAL A 79 9.14 36.18 -20.48
C VAL A 79 8.38 37.16 -21.38
N ALA A 80 7.81 36.69 -22.50
CA ALA A 80 6.97 37.54 -23.36
C ALA A 80 5.74 38.09 -22.61
N ASN A 81 5.07 37.26 -21.81
CA ASN A 81 3.92 37.70 -21.02
C ASN A 81 4.32 38.68 -19.92
N LEU A 82 5.53 38.54 -19.36
CA LEU A 82 6.09 39.50 -18.41
C LEU A 82 6.45 40.83 -19.07
N TYR A 83 6.98 40.79 -20.30
CA TYR A 83 7.28 41.99 -21.11
C TYR A 83 6.01 42.77 -21.43
N PHE A 84 4.96 42.11 -21.95
CA PHE A 84 3.69 42.78 -22.23
C PHE A 84 3.03 43.32 -20.96
N LEU A 85 3.12 42.61 -19.84
CA LEU A 85 2.65 43.11 -18.55
C LEU A 85 3.38 44.38 -18.13
N PHE A 86 4.70 44.42 -18.30
CA PHE A 86 5.50 45.61 -18.01
C PHE A 86 5.11 46.80 -18.89
N LEU A 87 4.90 46.59 -20.20
CA LEU A 87 4.41 47.63 -21.10
C LEU A 87 3.05 48.20 -20.68
N VAL A 88 2.11 47.33 -20.29
CA VAL A 88 0.79 47.76 -19.78
C VAL A 88 0.96 48.58 -18.50
N ILE A 89 1.82 48.16 -17.58
CA ILE A 89 2.08 48.90 -16.33
C ILE A 89 2.68 50.28 -16.61
N LEU A 90 3.63 50.40 -17.54
CA LEU A 90 4.22 51.68 -17.92
C LEU A 90 3.18 52.63 -18.51
N GLN A 91 2.25 52.12 -19.33
CA GLN A 91 1.21 52.92 -19.97
C GLN A 91 0.10 53.36 -19.00
N CYS A 92 -0.03 52.72 -17.85
CA CYS A 92 -0.90 53.19 -16.76
C CYS A 92 -0.36 54.44 -16.05
N ILE A 93 0.93 54.79 -16.24
CA ILE A 93 1.50 55.99 -15.65
C ILE A 93 1.11 57.20 -16.54
N PRO A 94 0.35 58.17 -16.03
CA PRO A 94 -0.20 59.28 -16.82
C PRO A 94 0.86 60.23 -17.41
N LEU A 95 2.13 60.05 -17.03
CA LEU A 95 3.29 60.77 -17.59
C LEU A 95 3.56 60.45 -19.07
N PHE A 96 3.15 59.28 -19.57
CA PHE A 96 3.48 58.83 -20.94
C PHE A 96 2.41 59.13 -21.99
N GLY A 97 1.35 59.86 -21.65
CA GLY A 97 0.42 60.43 -22.64
C GLY A 97 -0.48 59.44 -23.38
N VAL A 98 -0.75 58.24 -22.83
CA VAL A 98 -1.69 57.27 -23.43
C VAL A 98 -3.12 57.59 -23.00
N ALA A 99 -4.02 57.72 -23.97
CA ALA A 99 -5.40 58.17 -23.74
C ALA A 99 -6.25 57.19 -22.91
N GLU A 100 -6.14 55.88 -23.15
CA GLU A 100 -6.90 54.85 -22.42
C GLU A 100 -6.05 53.59 -22.14
N PRO A 101 -5.45 53.45 -20.94
CA PRO A 101 -4.61 52.29 -20.60
C PRO A 101 -5.38 50.96 -20.56
N ALA A 102 -6.72 51.01 -20.46
CA ALA A 102 -7.55 49.81 -20.53
C ALA A 102 -7.51 49.14 -21.92
N VAL A 103 -7.46 49.94 -23.00
CA VAL A 103 -7.47 49.44 -24.37
C VAL A 103 -6.16 48.74 -24.71
N SER A 104 -5.03 49.21 -24.18
CA SER A 104 -3.72 48.58 -24.42
C SER A 104 -3.50 47.28 -23.66
N ALA A 105 -4.24 47.03 -22.58
CA ALA A 105 -4.23 45.77 -21.85
C ALA A 105 -5.03 44.66 -22.56
N LEU A 106 -5.97 45.01 -23.46
CA LEU A 106 -6.87 44.06 -24.11
C LEU A 106 -6.15 42.90 -24.82
N PRO A 107 -5.07 43.11 -25.61
CA PRO A 107 -4.39 42.00 -26.28
C PRO A 107 -3.77 41.00 -25.31
N LEU A 108 -3.15 41.49 -24.23
CA LEU A 108 -2.57 40.63 -23.19
C LEU A 108 -3.67 39.83 -22.47
N ILE A 109 -4.75 40.49 -22.07
CA ILE A 109 -5.89 39.84 -21.41
C ILE A 109 -6.48 38.78 -22.34
N ALA A 110 -6.69 39.09 -23.62
CA ALA A 110 -7.23 38.16 -24.60
C ALA A 110 -6.37 36.90 -24.74
N ILE A 111 -5.04 37.05 -24.84
CA ILE A 111 -4.11 35.92 -24.93
C ILE A 111 -4.15 35.07 -23.65
N LEU A 112 -4.13 35.69 -22.46
CA LEU A 112 -4.19 34.96 -21.18
C LEU A 112 -5.52 34.21 -21.02
N VAL A 113 -6.63 34.82 -21.44
CA VAL A 113 -7.97 34.19 -21.38
C VAL A 113 -8.08 33.02 -22.36
N ILE A 114 -7.67 33.20 -23.63
CA ILE A 114 -7.74 32.12 -24.63
C ILE A 114 -6.88 30.93 -24.22
N THR A 115 -5.66 31.18 -23.73
CA THR A 115 -4.78 30.12 -23.23
C THR A 115 -5.33 29.45 -21.98
N ALA A 116 -5.94 30.20 -21.06
CA ALA A 116 -6.61 29.64 -19.90
C ALA A 116 -7.80 28.74 -20.28
N ILE A 117 -8.64 29.15 -21.23
CA ILE A 117 -9.78 28.35 -21.69
C ILE A 117 -9.28 27.02 -22.29
N LYS A 118 -8.25 27.08 -23.14
CA LYS A 118 -7.64 25.87 -23.71
C LYS A 118 -7.15 24.90 -22.62
N ASP A 119 -6.38 25.42 -21.66
CA ASP A 119 -5.82 24.62 -20.57
C ASP A 119 -6.93 24.06 -19.65
N ALA A 120 -8.01 24.80 -19.45
CA ALA A 120 -9.18 24.34 -18.70
C ALA A 120 -9.91 23.18 -19.40
N ILE A 121 -10.11 23.26 -20.72
CA ILE A 121 -10.74 22.19 -21.51
C ILE A 121 -9.88 20.91 -21.46
N GLU A 122 -8.56 21.05 -21.63
CA GLU A 122 -7.62 19.93 -21.58
C GLU A 122 -7.63 19.25 -20.19
N ASP A 123 -7.59 20.05 -19.11
CA ASP A 123 -7.61 19.51 -17.75
C ASP A 123 -8.98 18.91 -17.37
N TRP A 124 -10.09 19.46 -17.89
CA TRP A 124 -11.42 18.87 -17.75
C TRP A 124 -11.51 17.48 -18.38
N LYS A 125 -10.96 17.33 -19.60
CA LYS A 125 -10.90 16.02 -20.28
C LYS A 125 -10.07 15.01 -19.49
N ARG A 126 -8.95 15.43 -18.87
CA ARG A 126 -8.18 14.57 -17.96
C ARG A 126 -8.99 14.14 -16.75
N ASN A 127 -9.70 15.07 -16.12
CA ASN A 127 -10.53 14.76 -14.96
C ASN A 127 -11.71 13.82 -15.31
N GLN A 128 -12.27 13.92 -16.52
CA GLN A 128 -13.26 12.97 -17.02
C GLN A 128 -12.66 11.57 -17.16
N SER A 129 -11.47 11.45 -17.74
CA SER A 129 -10.74 10.19 -17.85
C SER A 129 -10.42 9.59 -16.47
N ASP A 130 -9.89 10.40 -15.54
CA ASP A 130 -9.63 9.99 -14.16
C ASP A 130 -10.91 9.49 -13.47
N ASN A 131 -12.03 10.18 -13.67
CA ASN A 131 -13.31 9.79 -13.07
C ASN A 131 -13.83 8.47 -13.65
N HIS A 132 -13.59 8.20 -14.93
CA HIS A 132 -13.93 6.91 -15.53
C HIS A 132 -13.17 5.78 -14.82
N VAL A 133 -11.84 5.86 -14.78
CA VAL A 133 -10.97 4.86 -14.12
C VAL A 133 -11.29 4.70 -12.63
N ASN A 134 -11.50 5.80 -11.91
CA ASN A 134 -11.79 5.76 -10.47
C ASN A 134 -13.16 5.15 -10.13
N ASN A 135 -14.10 5.17 -11.07
CA ASN A 135 -15.44 4.61 -10.90
C ASN A 135 -15.61 3.23 -11.54
N SER A 136 -14.58 2.69 -12.20
CA SER A 136 -14.51 1.29 -12.61
C SER A 136 -14.78 0.38 -11.41
N LYS A 137 -15.41 -0.77 -11.67
CA LYS A 137 -15.87 -1.69 -10.63
C LYS A 137 -14.90 -2.85 -10.50
N VAL A 138 -14.79 -3.39 -9.29
CA VAL A 138 -14.12 -4.68 -9.02
C VAL A 138 -14.85 -5.39 -7.88
N LEU A 139 -14.75 -6.71 -7.80
CA LEU A 139 -15.29 -7.46 -6.67
C LEU A 139 -14.33 -7.37 -5.47
N LYS A 140 -14.85 -6.86 -4.35
CA LYS A 140 -14.17 -6.83 -3.05
C LYS A 140 -14.96 -7.68 -2.05
N LEU A 141 -14.27 -8.35 -1.13
CA LEU A 141 -14.90 -9.08 -0.05
C LEU A 141 -15.63 -8.11 0.90
N ALA A 142 -16.97 -8.20 0.97
CA ALA A 142 -17.81 -7.39 1.84
C ALA A 142 -18.10 -8.09 3.16
N ASN A 143 -18.52 -7.29 4.17
CA ASN A 143 -18.78 -7.74 5.54
C ASN A 143 -17.55 -8.34 6.25
N TRP A 144 -16.37 -8.06 5.70
CA TRP A 144 -15.07 -8.39 6.28
C TRP A 144 -14.35 -7.10 6.69
N LYS A 145 -13.70 -7.11 7.86
CA LYS A 145 -13.01 -5.94 8.39
C LYS A 145 -11.52 -6.00 8.06
N ASN A 146 -11.08 -5.05 7.25
CA ASN A 146 -9.66 -4.87 6.98
C ASN A 146 -8.94 -4.28 8.21
N VAL A 147 -8.01 -5.04 8.79
CA VAL A 147 -7.23 -4.67 9.99
C VAL A 147 -6.15 -3.62 9.71
N ASN A 148 -5.75 -3.45 8.45
CA ASN A 148 -4.68 -2.53 8.03
C ASN A 148 -5.15 -1.07 7.96
N ILE A 149 -6.45 -0.82 8.07
CA ILE A 149 -7.02 0.52 8.08
C ILE A 149 -7.39 0.88 9.51
N PRO A 150 -6.76 1.91 10.12
CA PRO A 150 -7.13 2.31 11.46
C PRO A 150 -8.54 2.89 11.48
N ASP A 151 -9.39 2.38 12.39
CA ASP A 151 -10.70 2.99 12.67
C ASP A 151 -10.51 4.33 13.39
N ILE A 152 -10.50 5.41 12.62
CA ILE A 152 -10.39 6.76 13.16
C ILE A 152 -11.81 7.32 13.34
N PRO A 153 -12.29 7.56 14.58
CA PRO A 153 -13.63 8.11 14.77
C PRO A 153 -13.68 9.52 14.19
N LYS A 154 -14.59 9.71 13.21
CA LYS A 154 -14.83 10.97 12.49
C LYS A 154 -15.69 11.91 13.35
N GLY A 155 -15.07 12.54 14.35
CA GLY A 155 -15.72 13.55 15.20
C GLY A 155 -15.60 14.98 14.65
N ILE A 156 -16.19 15.95 15.35
CA ILE A 156 -16.16 17.39 14.98
C ILE A 156 -14.74 17.90 14.73
N TRP A 157 -13.79 17.49 15.57
CA TRP A 157 -12.37 17.83 15.42
C TRP A 157 -11.73 17.30 14.12
N TYR A 158 -12.21 16.17 13.57
CA TYR A 158 -11.76 15.69 12.26
C TYR A 158 -12.16 16.67 11.16
N TYR A 159 -13.41 17.13 11.18
CA TYR A 159 -13.90 18.10 10.21
C TYR A 159 -13.17 19.44 10.33
N PHE A 160 -12.91 19.90 11.56
CA PHE A 160 -12.15 21.12 11.79
C PHE A 160 -10.74 21.06 11.16
N HIS A 161 -9.99 19.98 11.38
CA HIS A 161 -8.66 19.82 10.78
C HIS A 161 -8.69 19.63 9.26
N VAL A 162 -9.74 19.00 8.71
CA VAL A 162 -9.93 18.89 7.25
C VAL A 162 -10.20 20.26 6.64
N VAL A 163 -11.02 21.10 7.27
CA VAL A 163 -11.30 22.48 6.83
C VAL A 163 -10.05 23.35 6.94
N LEU A 164 -9.29 23.23 8.03
CA LEU A 164 -8.03 23.95 8.22
C LEU A 164 -6.98 23.54 7.17
N GLY A 165 -6.90 22.25 6.86
CA GLY A 165 -6.05 21.74 5.78
C GLY A 165 -6.48 22.24 4.39
N PHE A 166 -7.79 22.32 4.13
CA PHE A 166 -8.32 22.92 2.92
C PHE A 166 -7.93 24.40 2.77
N LEU A 167 -8.01 25.19 3.85
CA LEU A 167 -7.53 26.57 3.89
C LEU A 167 -6.01 26.67 3.66
N SER A 168 -5.23 25.76 4.22
CA SER A 168 -3.78 25.69 3.96
C SER A 168 -3.46 25.36 2.49
N LEU A 169 -4.29 24.53 1.84
CA LEU A 169 -4.13 24.19 0.43
C LEU A 169 -4.39 25.40 -0.48
N LEU A 170 -5.34 26.28 -0.10
CA LEU A 170 -5.58 27.55 -0.78
C LEU A 170 -4.37 28.49 -0.67
N SER A 171 -3.64 28.44 0.45
CA SER A 171 -2.41 29.19 0.67
C SER A 171 -1.17 28.62 -0.06
N GLY A 172 -1.33 27.56 -0.86
CA GLY A 172 -0.24 26.95 -1.62
C GLY A 172 0.72 26.06 -0.81
N SER A 173 0.40 25.77 0.46
CA SER A 173 1.16 24.86 1.31
C SER A 173 0.62 23.43 1.21
N GLU A 174 1.51 22.43 1.24
CA GLU A 174 1.12 21.02 1.18
C GLU A 174 0.18 20.66 2.35
N ASN A 175 -0.78 19.78 2.09
CA ASN A 175 -1.91 19.48 2.97
C ASN A 175 -1.51 18.62 4.20
N LYS A 176 -0.63 19.15 5.06
CA LYS A 176 -0.05 18.46 6.21
C LYS A 176 -1.01 18.28 7.39
N TYR A 177 -2.14 18.99 7.42
CA TYR A 177 -3.00 19.10 8.60
C TYR A 177 -3.97 17.92 8.80
N ALA A 178 -4.57 17.41 7.72
CA ALA A 178 -5.38 16.18 7.81
C ALA A 178 -4.51 14.96 8.15
N HIS A 179 -3.26 14.97 7.66
CA HIS A 179 -2.24 13.97 7.95
C HIS A 179 -1.77 14.04 9.41
N GLN A 180 -1.41 15.22 9.90
CA GLN A 180 -1.03 15.45 11.30
C GLN A 180 -2.15 15.10 12.28
N TYR A 181 -3.42 15.43 11.99
CA TYR A 181 -4.51 15.06 12.89
C TYR A 181 -4.67 13.54 13.03
N ARG A 182 -4.52 12.79 11.93
CA ARG A 182 -4.53 11.31 11.97
C ARG A 182 -3.33 10.78 12.76
N GLN A 183 -2.12 11.29 12.51
CA GLN A 183 -0.92 10.89 13.25
C GLN A 183 -1.05 11.19 14.75
N ILE A 184 -1.52 12.38 15.14
CA ILE A 184 -1.70 12.78 16.53
C ILE A 184 -2.72 11.88 17.24
N LYS A 185 -3.80 11.50 16.56
CA LYS A 185 -4.86 10.67 17.16
C LYS A 185 -4.44 9.19 17.26
N ILE A 186 -3.72 8.68 16.26
CA ILE A 186 -3.08 7.35 16.30
C ILE A 186 -2.06 7.32 17.43
N ASN A 187 -1.16 8.30 17.52
CA ASN A 187 -0.15 8.39 18.58
C ASN A 187 -0.78 8.55 19.97
N LYS A 188 -1.90 9.28 20.09
CA LYS A 188 -2.66 9.36 21.36
C LYS A 188 -3.31 8.03 21.72
N LYS A 189 -3.84 7.27 20.74
CA LYS A 189 -4.43 5.94 20.97
C LYS A 189 -3.35 4.93 21.36
N ALA A 190 -2.23 4.90 20.64
CA ALA A 190 -1.05 4.10 20.98
C ALA A 190 -0.52 4.43 22.38
N LYS A 191 -0.32 5.72 22.70
CA LYS A 191 0.08 6.17 24.05
C LYS A 191 -0.94 5.81 25.13
N LYS A 192 -2.23 5.81 24.84
CA LYS A 192 -3.28 5.41 25.80
C LYS A 192 -3.22 3.90 26.09
N ILE A 193 -3.02 3.08 25.06
CA ILE A 193 -2.86 1.62 25.19
C ILE A 193 -1.58 1.28 25.97
N ILE A 194 -0.46 1.95 25.67
CA ILE A 194 0.80 1.83 26.43
C ILE A 194 0.62 2.21 27.91
N LYS A 195 -0.22 3.22 28.18
CA LYS A 195 -0.49 3.67 29.55
C LYS A 195 -1.43 2.71 30.31
N GLU A 196 -2.32 2.01 29.61
CA GLU A 196 -3.19 0.97 30.18
C GLU A 196 -2.44 -0.36 30.40
N HIS A 197 -1.48 -0.73 29.54
CA HIS A 197 -0.65 -1.93 29.70
C HIS A 197 0.49 -1.75 30.73
N LYS A 198 0.81 -0.52 31.13
CA LYS A 198 1.71 -0.22 32.25
C LYS A 198 0.93 0.01 33.55
N THR A 199 0.30 -1.04 34.08
CA THR A 199 0.09 -1.12 35.53
C THR A 199 1.42 -1.52 36.19
N PRO A 200 1.81 -0.93 37.33
CA PRO A 200 3.14 -1.13 37.87
C PRO A 200 3.25 -2.52 38.53
N VAL A 201 3.94 -3.44 37.85
CA VAL A 201 4.49 -4.62 38.52
C VAL A 201 5.62 -4.14 39.42
N ILE A 202 5.48 -4.43 40.71
CA ILE A 202 6.42 -4.12 41.78
C ILE A 202 7.83 -4.60 41.40
N GLN A 203 8.76 -3.67 41.49
CA GLN A 203 10.17 -3.84 41.15
C GLN A 203 10.86 -4.73 42.19
N GLN A 204 11.12 -6.00 41.85
CA GLN A 204 12.07 -6.84 42.57
C GLN A 204 13.28 -7.17 41.70
N SER A 205 14.42 -6.76 42.24
CA SER A 205 15.79 -6.88 41.76
C SER A 205 16.15 -8.29 41.26
N SER A 206 16.51 -8.41 39.98
CA SER A 206 17.12 -9.61 39.42
C SER A 206 18.64 -9.64 39.66
N LYS A 207 19.04 -9.88 40.91
CA LYS A 207 20.39 -10.35 41.27
C LYS A 207 20.30 -11.77 41.84
N SER A 208 19.81 -12.75 41.07
CA SER A 208 19.74 -14.15 41.56
C SER A 208 19.52 -15.25 40.48
N LEU A 209 20.03 -15.10 39.25
CA LEU A 209 19.84 -16.15 38.22
C LEU A 209 21.12 -16.67 37.55
N MET A 210 22.30 -16.29 38.04
CA MET A 210 23.60 -16.75 37.53
C MET A 210 24.34 -17.63 38.57
N LYS A 211 23.63 -18.55 39.24
CA LYS A 211 24.26 -19.52 40.15
C LYS A 211 23.78 -20.96 40.07
N SER A 212 22.85 -21.30 39.16
CA SER A 212 22.32 -22.67 39.03
C SER A 212 22.80 -23.46 37.79
N VAL A 213 23.71 -22.92 36.99
CA VAL A 213 24.20 -23.57 35.75
C VAL A 213 25.48 -24.40 35.97
N ARG A 214 25.89 -24.69 37.22
CA ARG A 214 27.15 -25.42 37.48
C ARG A 214 27.05 -26.72 38.27
N GLN A 215 25.85 -27.28 38.44
CA GLN A 215 25.68 -28.59 39.05
C GLN A 215 24.54 -29.35 38.36
N ARG A 216 24.90 -30.20 37.38
CA ARG A 216 24.16 -31.40 36.94
C ARG A 216 24.87 -32.05 35.75
N SER A 217 26.08 -32.56 35.99
CA SER A 217 26.83 -33.38 35.03
C SER A 217 27.02 -34.83 35.49
N ASP A 218 26.39 -35.29 36.57
CA ASP A 218 26.65 -36.63 37.12
C ASP A 218 25.38 -37.39 37.55
N THR A 219 24.40 -37.56 36.65
CA THR A 219 23.28 -38.52 36.87
C THR A 219 22.75 -39.21 35.60
N ILE A 220 23.55 -39.35 34.53
CA ILE A 220 23.12 -40.03 33.28
C ILE A 220 23.35 -41.57 33.32
N LYS A 221 23.75 -42.15 34.45
CA LYS A 221 24.15 -43.57 34.52
C LYS A 221 23.17 -44.56 35.17
N SER A 222 21.91 -44.20 35.42
CA SER A 222 21.00 -45.12 36.15
C SER A 222 19.58 -45.31 35.61
N GLU A 223 19.28 -44.98 34.35
CA GLU A 223 17.92 -45.22 33.77
C GLU A 223 17.90 -46.13 32.52
N LEU A 224 19.01 -46.81 32.21
CA LEU A 224 19.11 -47.71 31.05
C LEU A 224 18.68 -49.18 31.33
N SER A 225 18.13 -49.50 32.50
CA SER A 225 17.86 -50.90 32.90
C SER A 225 16.39 -51.36 32.87
N ASN A 226 15.45 -50.56 32.35
CA ASN A 226 14.03 -50.95 32.27
C ASN A 226 13.53 -51.30 30.84
N ILE A 227 14.44 -51.50 29.89
CA ILE A 227 14.11 -51.74 28.47
C ILE A 227 13.78 -53.22 28.14
N PHE A 228 13.93 -54.16 29.07
CA PHE A 228 13.62 -55.58 28.79
C PHE A 228 12.66 -56.19 29.81
N LYS A 229 11.37 -56.23 29.46
CA LYS A 229 10.42 -57.26 29.93
C LYS A 229 9.52 -57.68 28.76
N PRO A 230 9.42 -58.98 28.43
CA PRO A 230 8.44 -59.47 27.47
C PRO A 230 7.14 -59.81 28.19
N ASN A 231 5.99 -59.36 27.68
CA ASN A 231 4.70 -59.92 28.06
C ASN A 231 3.91 -60.27 26.80
N ASN A 232 3.59 -61.56 26.68
CA ASN A 232 2.74 -62.17 25.69
C ASN A 232 1.28 -61.78 25.94
N SER A 233 0.62 -61.23 24.92
CA SER A 233 -0.82 -61.41 24.72
C SER A 233 -1.14 -61.29 23.24
N SER A 234 -1.48 -62.43 22.64
CA SER A 234 -1.91 -62.58 21.26
C SER A 234 -3.27 -61.93 21.03
N GLN A 235 -3.36 -60.92 20.17
CA GLN A 235 -4.57 -60.60 19.41
C GLN A 235 -4.20 -60.21 17.97
N THR A 236 -4.86 -60.86 17.04
CA THR A 236 -4.61 -60.89 15.59
C THR A 236 -5.39 -59.81 14.82
N LEU A 237 -4.70 -59.19 13.84
CA LEU A 237 -5.18 -58.61 12.55
C LEU A 237 -6.12 -57.38 12.67
N ILE A 238 -5.81 -56.20 12.08
CA ILE A 238 -5.68 -55.92 10.63
C ILE A 238 -4.52 -54.95 10.38
N GLN A 239 -3.60 -55.35 9.50
CA GLN A 239 -2.46 -54.58 9.05
C GLN A 239 -2.88 -53.62 7.93
N GLN A 240 -3.27 -52.38 8.26
CA GLN A 240 -3.28 -51.30 7.25
C GLN A 240 -1.88 -50.71 7.12
N LYS A 241 -1.17 -51.13 6.08
CA LYS A 241 0.13 -50.61 5.68
C LYS A 241 -0.04 -49.11 5.32
N LYS A 242 0.28 -48.20 6.24
CA LYS A 242 0.30 -46.76 5.94
C LYS A 242 1.45 -46.46 4.98
N SER A 243 1.14 -45.77 3.89
CA SER A 243 2.10 -45.38 2.85
C SER A 243 3.18 -44.47 3.43
N TYR A 244 4.43 -44.72 3.05
CA TYR A 244 5.53 -43.78 3.31
C TYR A 244 5.29 -42.45 2.59
N TYR A 245 5.76 -41.38 3.23
CA TYR A 245 5.71 -40.00 2.77
C TYR A 245 6.38 -39.81 1.40
N ARG A 246 5.68 -39.17 0.46
CA ARG A 246 6.24 -38.67 -0.81
C ARG A 246 6.48 -37.15 -0.71
N PRO A 247 7.69 -36.65 -0.95
CA PRO A 247 7.93 -35.21 -1.08
C PRO A 247 7.09 -34.65 -2.23
N GLY A 248 6.23 -33.65 -1.94
CA GLY A 248 5.34 -33.01 -2.93
C GLY A 248 3.86 -32.94 -2.55
N SER A 249 3.46 -33.39 -1.36
CA SER A 249 2.09 -33.23 -0.87
C SER A 249 1.94 -31.90 -0.12
N ILE A 250 1.07 -31.02 -0.60
CA ILE A 250 0.84 -29.67 -0.07
C ILE A 250 0.10 -29.78 1.29
N PRO A 251 0.58 -29.14 2.37
CA PRO A 251 -0.05 -29.26 3.68
C PRO A 251 -1.28 -28.34 3.84
N HIS A 252 -2.37 -28.89 4.38
CA HIS A 252 -3.69 -28.29 4.61
C HIS A 252 -3.75 -27.12 5.63
N SER A 253 -2.61 -26.50 5.99
CA SER A 253 -2.47 -25.59 7.14
C SER A 253 -2.89 -24.13 6.92
N VAL A 254 -3.54 -23.78 5.81
CA VAL A 254 -4.05 -22.40 5.56
C VAL A 254 -5.55 -22.27 5.83
N LEU A 255 -6.28 -23.39 5.91
CA LEU A 255 -7.71 -23.42 6.19
C LEU A 255 -7.97 -24.06 7.56
N TYR A 256 -8.73 -23.39 8.41
CA TYR A 256 -9.25 -23.99 9.63
C TYR A 256 -10.47 -24.85 9.28
N ARG A 257 -10.26 -26.14 8.94
CA ARG A 257 -11.39 -27.07 8.82
C ARG A 257 -11.84 -27.45 10.24
N ILE A 258 -13.00 -26.93 10.65
CA ILE A 258 -13.78 -27.59 11.70
C ILE A 258 -14.30 -28.86 11.07
N ASP A 259 -13.69 -30.00 11.39
CA ASP A 259 -14.28 -31.29 11.04
C ASP A 259 -15.67 -31.36 11.67
N SER A 260 -16.67 -31.57 10.83
CA SER A 260 -18.04 -31.84 11.24
C SER A 260 -18.04 -33.11 12.09
N VAL A 261 -18.05 -32.94 13.41
CA VAL A 261 -18.23 -34.03 14.36
C VAL A 261 -19.56 -34.71 14.08
N ASP A 262 -19.48 -36.02 13.79
CA ASP A 262 -20.62 -36.93 13.70
C ASP A 262 -21.56 -36.73 14.90
N THR A 263 -22.73 -36.16 14.65
CA THR A 263 -23.80 -36.08 15.64
C THR A 263 -24.41 -37.46 15.86
N ARG A 264 -23.87 -38.21 16.83
CA ARG A 264 -24.66 -39.14 17.65
C ARG A 264 -24.30 -38.95 19.14
N ASN A 265 -25.31 -38.50 19.89
CA ASN A 265 -25.51 -38.60 21.34
C ASN A 265 -24.80 -37.58 22.26
N ASN A 266 -25.49 -36.46 22.55
CA ASN A 266 -26.06 -36.10 23.86
C ASN A 266 -26.20 -34.57 24.03
N PRO A 267 -27.32 -34.06 24.57
CA PRO A 267 -27.53 -32.63 24.79
C PRO A 267 -27.09 -32.22 26.19
N SER A 268 -26.22 -31.20 26.32
CA SER A 268 -26.36 -30.12 27.32
C SER A 268 -25.11 -29.22 27.39
N THR A 269 -25.39 -27.92 27.59
CA THR A 269 -24.49 -26.81 27.97
C THR A 269 -23.55 -26.22 26.91
N SER A 270 -24.14 -25.31 26.13
CA SER A 270 -23.47 -24.27 25.34
C SER A 270 -22.94 -23.13 26.21
N THR A 271 -21.67 -22.78 26.08
CA THR A 271 -21.21 -21.36 26.04
C THR A 271 -19.90 -21.27 25.24
N ASP A 272 -19.91 -20.39 24.25
CA ASP A 272 -18.80 -19.78 23.52
C ASP A 272 -17.95 -20.62 22.56
N ALA A 273 -18.61 -21.25 21.58
CA ALA A 273 -18.03 -21.44 20.24
C ALA A 273 -18.50 -20.28 19.35
N THR A 274 -17.58 -19.42 18.90
CA THR A 274 -17.83 -18.34 17.94
C THR A 274 -18.51 -18.89 16.68
N ALA A 275 -19.80 -18.58 16.54
CA ALA A 275 -20.61 -18.93 15.39
C ALA A 275 -19.98 -18.35 14.10
N VAL A 276 -19.80 -19.21 13.10
CA VAL A 276 -19.39 -18.84 11.74
C VAL A 276 -20.43 -17.86 11.18
N ASN A 277 -20.03 -16.61 10.99
CA ASN A 277 -20.92 -15.54 10.58
C ASN A 277 -21.09 -15.59 9.05
N THR A 278 -22.20 -16.16 8.57
CA THR A 278 -22.49 -16.43 7.14
C THR A 278 -22.78 -15.18 6.28
N GLN A 279 -22.12 -14.06 6.55
CA GLN A 279 -22.43 -12.76 5.93
C GLN A 279 -21.41 -12.28 4.89
N THR A 280 -20.21 -12.87 4.79
CA THR A 280 -19.20 -12.41 3.82
C THR A 280 -19.59 -12.79 2.39
N LYS A 281 -19.67 -11.80 1.50
CA LYS A 281 -20.01 -11.99 0.07
C LYS A 281 -19.15 -11.07 -0.79
N TRP A 282 -18.86 -11.48 -2.02
CA TRP A 282 -18.26 -10.59 -3.01
C TRP A 282 -19.23 -9.46 -3.38
N LYS A 283 -18.74 -8.22 -3.35
CA LYS A 283 -19.52 -7.03 -3.71
C LYS A 283 -18.76 -6.17 -4.68
N HIS A 284 -19.45 -5.64 -5.69
CA HIS A 284 -18.86 -4.65 -6.58
C HIS A 284 -18.61 -3.33 -5.84
N VAL A 285 -17.37 -2.88 -5.89
CA VAL A 285 -16.86 -1.66 -5.29
C VAL A 285 -16.10 -0.86 -6.34
N LYS A 286 -16.09 0.46 -6.21
CA LYS A 286 -15.35 1.34 -7.13
C LYS A 286 -13.85 1.24 -6.86
N TRP A 287 -13.02 1.35 -7.89
CA TRP A 287 -11.57 1.25 -7.74
C TRP A 287 -10.98 2.22 -6.70
N LYS A 288 -11.51 3.45 -6.63
CA LYS A 288 -11.09 4.46 -5.65
C LYS A 288 -11.34 4.09 -4.18
N GLU A 289 -12.19 3.10 -3.92
CA GLU A 289 -12.56 2.61 -2.58
C GLU A 289 -11.74 1.39 -2.12
N LEU A 290 -10.85 0.88 -2.98
CA LEU A 290 -9.89 -0.16 -2.63
C LEU A 290 -8.78 0.39 -1.75
N ASN A 291 -8.37 -0.43 -0.77
CA ASN A 291 -7.28 -0.15 0.15
C ASN A 291 -6.34 -1.35 0.23
N VAL A 292 -5.13 -1.12 0.72
CA VAL A 292 -4.14 -2.17 0.97
C VAL A 292 -4.69 -3.19 1.97
N GLY A 293 -4.47 -4.47 1.70
CA GLY A 293 -4.99 -5.60 2.49
C GLY A 293 -6.43 -5.99 2.18
N ASP A 294 -7.12 -5.32 1.25
CA ASP A 294 -8.43 -5.77 0.80
C ASP A 294 -8.30 -7.03 -0.08
N TYR A 295 -9.19 -8.00 0.17
CA TYR A 295 -9.41 -9.13 -0.75
C TYR A 295 -10.15 -8.68 -2.00
N VAL A 296 -9.61 -9.04 -3.15
CA VAL A 296 -10.16 -8.72 -4.46
C VAL A 296 -10.32 -10.00 -5.26
N LYS A 297 -11.46 -10.13 -5.93
CA LYS A 297 -11.71 -11.16 -6.93
C LYS A 297 -11.74 -10.50 -8.30
N LEU A 298 -10.88 -10.97 -9.19
CA LEU A 298 -10.80 -10.54 -10.58
C LEU A 298 -11.44 -11.61 -11.44
N GLU A 299 -12.23 -11.21 -12.42
CA GLU A 299 -12.85 -12.10 -13.40
C GLU A 299 -12.15 -11.98 -14.75
N ASN A 300 -12.38 -12.95 -15.64
CA ASN A 300 -11.79 -12.93 -16.98
C ASN A 300 -12.09 -11.61 -17.72
N ASP A 301 -11.12 -11.13 -18.48
CA ASP A 301 -11.18 -9.89 -19.27
C ASP A 301 -11.37 -8.60 -18.43
N GLN A 302 -11.04 -8.65 -17.14
CA GLN A 302 -11.05 -7.46 -16.28
C GLN A 302 -9.67 -6.82 -16.15
N ASP A 303 -9.66 -5.48 -16.14
CA ASP A 303 -8.47 -4.70 -15.81
C ASP A 303 -8.10 -4.84 -14.33
N ILE A 304 -6.80 -4.94 -14.06
CA ILE A 304 -6.27 -5.05 -12.71
C ILE A 304 -6.22 -3.64 -12.05
N PRO A 305 -6.90 -3.43 -10.91
CA PRO A 305 -7.13 -2.08 -10.34
C PRO A 305 -5.95 -1.50 -9.54
N ALA A 306 -5.06 -2.37 -9.06
CA ALA A 306 -3.99 -2.08 -8.10
C ALA A 306 -2.95 -3.21 -8.18
N ASP A 307 -1.80 -3.08 -7.51
CA ASP A 307 -0.83 -4.18 -7.50
C ASP A 307 -1.26 -5.23 -6.47
N ILE A 308 -1.54 -6.44 -6.94
CA ILE A 308 -2.22 -7.50 -6.19
C ILE A 308 -1.36 -8.75 -6.16
N VAL A 309 -1.15 -9.33 -4.97
CA VAL A 309 -0.52 -10.65 -4.84
C VAL A 309 -1.58 -11.72 -5.04
N ILE A 310 -1.28 -12.69 -5.90
CA ILE A 310 -2.16 -13.80 -6.25
C ILE A 310 -2.16 -14.81 -5.12
N LEU A 311 -3.33 -15.12 -4.57
CA LEU A 311 -3.49 -16.15 -3.54
C LEU A 311 -3.91 -17.48 -4.17
N SER A 312 -5.00 -17.45 -4.94
CA SER A 312 -5.57 -18.61 -5.61
C SER A 312 -6.19 -18.21 -6.95
N THR A 313 -6.22 -19.14 -7.89
CA THR A 313 -6.77 -18.99 -9.24
C THR A 313 -7.76 -20.10 -9.56
N SER A 314 -8.59 -19.91 -10.57
CA SER A 314 -9.51 -20.94 -11.07
C SER A 314 -8.85 -22.10 -11.81
N GLU A 315 -7.68 -21.87 -12.41
CA GLU A 315 -6.99 -22.87 -13.23
C GLU A 315 -6.22 -23.90 -12.38
N THR A 316 -5.91 -25.03 -12.99
CA THR A 316 -5.02 -26.05 -12.41
C THR A 316 -3.64 -25.47 -12.14
N ASP A 317 -2.92 -26.01 -11.16
CA ASP A 317 -1.57 -25.56 -10.77
C ASP A 317 -1.46 -24.10 -10.30
N ASN A 318 -2.60 -23.48 -9.98
CA ASN A 318 -2.69 -22.12 -9.48
C ASN A 318 -2.11 -21.07 -10.45
N ILE A 319 -2.28 -21.25 -11.76
CA ILE A 319 -1.76 -20.33 -12.80
C ILE A 319 -2.82 -19.34 -13.29
N CYS A 320 -2.38 -18.18 -13.78
CA CYS A 320 -3.24 -17.26 -14.52
C CYS A 320 -2.45 -16.56 -15.63
N TYR A 321 -3.16 -16.04 -16.63
CA TYR A 321 -2.55 -15.32 -17.74
C TYR A 321 -2.91 -13.84 -17.70
N ILE A 322 -1.92 -13.00 -17.95
CA ILE A 322 -2.10 -11.55 -18.04
C ILE A 322 -1.64 -11.01 -19.38
N GLU A 323 -2.36 -10.04 -19.88
CA GLU A 323 -1.97 -9.21 -21.01
C GLU A 323 -1.24 -7.97 -20.50
N THR A 324 -0.04 -7.71 -21.01
CA THR A 324 0.81 -6.56 -20.59
C THR A 324 0.92 -5.46 -21.64
N GLN A 325 0.09 -5.49 -22.69
CA GLN A 325 0.12 -4.51 -23.79
C GLN A 325 0.15 -3.05 -23.30
N ASN A 326 -0.54 -2.75 -22.19
CA ASN A 326 -0.60 -1.41 -21.62
C ASN A 326 0.66 -0.97 -20.84
N LEU A 327 1.58 -1.89 -20.51
CA LEU A 327 2.80 -1.61 -19.76
C LEU A 327 4.05 -1.60 -20.63
N ASP A 328 4.25 -2.64 -21.44
CA ASP A 328 5.46 -2.86 -22.24
C ASP A 328 5.21 -2.94 -23.76
N GLY A 329 3.94 -2.91 -24.19
CA GLY A 329 3.57 -3.04 -25.59
C GLY A 329 3.70 -4.46 -26.14
N GLU A 330 3.97 -5.45 -25.29
CA GLU A 330 4.02 -6.85 -25.70
C GLU A 330 2.60 -7.40 -25.89
N THR A 331 2.37 -8.13 -26.98
CA THR A 331 1.07 -8.73 -27.33
C THR A 331 0.87 -10.13 -26.76
N ASN A 332 1.93 -10.74 -26.24
CA ASN A 332 1.89 -12.10 -25.72
C ASN A 332 1.32 -12.12 -24.30
N LEU A 333 0.55 -13.17 -24.01
CA LEU A 333 0.09 -13.43 -22.65
C LEU A 333 1.25 -13.88 -21.78
N LYS A 334 1.43 -13.27 -20.63
CA LYS A 334 2.41 -13.66 -19.61
C LYS A 334 1.74 -14.54 -18.58
N GLN A 335 2.35 -15.69 -18.29
CA GLN A 335 1.92 -16.58 -17.22
C GLN A 335 2.36 -16.03 -15.85
N ARG A 336 1.46 -16.09 -14.88
CA ARG A 336 1.69 -15.83 -13.46
C ARG A 336 1.18 -17.01 -12.64
N GLN A 337 1.61 -17.10 -11.39
CA GLN A 337 1.25 -18.20 -10.50
C GLN A 337 0.87 -17.68 -9.11
N GLY A 338 -0.18 -18.23 -8.53
CA GLY A 338 -0.54 -18.00 -7.14
C GLY A 338 0.40 -18.69 -6.15
N LEU A 339 0.28 -18.32 -4.89
CA LEU A 339 1.14 -18.87 -3.85
C LEU A 339 0.71 -20.30 -3.48
N PRO A 340 1.67 -21.23 -3.32
CA PRO A 340 1.35 -22.63 -3.06
C PRO A 340 0.66 -22.82 -1.71
N GLY A 341 1.05 -22.08 -0.67
CA GLY A 341 0.42 -22.14 0.64
C GLY A 341 -1.05 -21.74 0.62
N THR A 342 -1.44 -20.77 -0.22
CA THR A 342 -2.80 -20.21 -0.26
C THR A 342 -3.66 -20.74 -1.41
N ALA A 343 -3.19 -21.76 -2.14
CA ALA A 343 -3.86 -22.29 -3.32
C ALA A 343 -5.28 -22.80 -3.03
N THR A 344 -5.55 -23.26 -1.81
CA THR A 344 -6.84 -23.81 -1.37
C THR A 344 -7.92 -22.76 -1.10
N LEU A 345 -7.61 -21.46 -1.20
CA LEU A 345 -8.58 -20.37 -0.96
C LEU A 345 -9.50 -20.18 -2.17
N HIS A 346 -10.68 -20.81 -2.18
CA HIS A 346 -11.62 -20.69 -3.29
C HIS A 346 -12.90 -19.91 -2.93
N ASN A 347 -13.34 -20.02 -1.68
CA ASN A 347 -14.60 -19.45 -1.20
C ASN A 347 -14.39 -18.20 -0.33
N GLU A 348 -15.47 -17.44 -0.13
CA GLU A 348 -15.47 -16.27 0.77
C GLU A 348 -15.16 -16.67 2.22
N GLN A 349 -15.66 -17.82 2.64
CA GLN A 349 -15.46 -18.36 3.99
C GLN A 349 -13.98 -18.73 4.23
N ASP A 350 -13.32 -19.28 3.22
CA ASP A 350 -11.89 -19.59 3.24
C ASP A 350 -11.07 -18.32 3.51
N CYS A 351 -11.45 -17.20 2.88
CA CYS A 351 -10.80 -15.91 3.07
C CYS A 351 -11.02 -15.32 4.47
N GLU A 352 -12.15 -15.63 5.12
CA GLU A 352 -12.41 -15.20 6.50
C GLU A 352 -11.57 -16.01 7.52
N GLN A 353 -11.32 -17.29 7.21
CA GLN A 353 -10.55 -18.19 8.08
C GLN A 353 -9.03 -18.06 7.88
N ALA A 354 -8.58 -17.65 6.69
CA ALA A 354 -7.17 -17.52 6.37
C ALA A 354 -6.47 -16.49 7.27
N ARG A 355 -5.38 -16.88 7.92
CA ARG A 355 -4.57 -16.00 8.77
C ARG A 355 -3.14 -15.99 8.29
N PHE A 356 -2.70 -14.84 7.81
CA PHE A 356 -1.33 -14.65 7.35
C PHE A 356 -0.98 -13.18 7.35
N TYR A 357 0.31 -12.89 7.19
CA TYR A 357 0.76 -11.56 6.86
C TYR A 357 1.77 -11.61 5.73
N ILE A 358 1.81 -10.54 4.94
CA ILE A 358 2.74 -10.37 3.82
C ILE A 358 3.74 -9.30 4.21
N GLU A 359 5.01 -9.66 4.27
CA GLU A 359 6.11 -8.72 4.40
C GLU A 359 6.64 -8.37 3.01
N SER A 360 6.27 -7.19 2.54
CA SER A 360 6.63 -6.64 1.24
C SER A 360 7.79 -5.66 1.35
N GLU A 361 8.62 -5.61 0.32
CA GLU A 361 9.62 -4.55 0.16
C GLU A 361 8.96 -3.16 -0.01
N PRO A 362 9.72 -2.05 0.03
CA PRO A 362 9.15 -0.73 -0.24
C PRO A 362 8.78 -0.53 -1.72
N PRO A 363 7.81 0.36 -2.03
CA PRO A 363 7.39 0.62 -3.40
C PRO A 363 8.55 1.14 -4.25
N HIS A 364 8.84 0.46 -5.36
CA HIS A 364 9.94 0.80 -6.25
C HIS A 364 9.52 0.74 -7.72
N VAL A 365 10.26 1.48 -8.55
CA VAL A 365 9.95 1.73 -9.96
C VAL A 365 10.13 0.50 -10.86
N ASN A 366 11.11 -0.36 -10.56
CA ASN A 366 11.38 -1.55 -11.38
C ASN A 366 10.15 -2.47 -11.48
N ILE A 367 9.65 -2.67 -12.71
CA ILE A 367 8.46 -3.46 -13.02
C ILE A 367 8.69 -4.97 -12.92
N TYR A 368 9.92 -5.44 -13.15
CA TYR A 368 10.27 -6.87 -13.21
C TYR A 368 10.78 -7.47 -11.91
N GLN A 369 11.05 -6.62 -10.94
CA GLN A 369 11.52 -7.03 -9.62
C GLN A 369 10.38 -6.85 -8.62
N TYR A 370 10.17 -7.88 -7.82
CA TYR A 370 9.33 -7.81 -6.63
C TYR A 370 9.77 -8.90 -5.65
N ASN A 371 10.04 -8.52 -4.41
CA ASN A 371 10.38 -9.45 -3.33
C ASN A 371 9.48 -9.22 -2.13
N ALA A 372 8.78 -10.27 -1.72
CA ALA A 372 8.02 -10.30 -0.49
C ALA A 372 8.03 -11.72 0.10
N VAL A 373 7.57 -11.85 1.35
CA VAL A 373 7.42 -13.14 2.03
C VAL A 373 6.03 -13.19 2.64
N LEU A 374 5.27 -14.23 2.30
CA LEU A 374 4.00 -14.54 2.95
C LEU A 374 4.30 -15.48 4.12
N ARG A 375 3.83 -15.13 5.31
CA ARG A 375 4.05 -15.90 6.54
C ARG A 375 2.73 -16.25 7.20
N TRP A 376 2.62 -17.49 7.66
CA TRP A 376 1.46 -17.96 8.41
C TRP A 376 1.89 -18.93 9.51
N GLN A 377 1.08 -18.98 10.56
CA GLN A 377 1.31 -19.89 11.68
C GLN A 377 0.65 -21.23 11.38
N VAL A 378 1.35 -22.33 11.68
CA VAL A 378 0.80 -23.68 11.60
C VAL A 378 0.33 -24.08 12.98
N ASP A 379 -0.97 -24.36 13.11
CA ASP A 379 -1.52 -24.87 14.35
C ASP A 379 -1.06 -26.30 14.62
N VAL A 380 -0.83 -26.58 15.90
CA VAL A 380 -0.12 -27.74 16.45
C VAL A 380 -0.84 -29.10 16.23
N ASN A 381 -2.05 -29.09 15.66
CA ASN A 381 -2.88 -30.29 15.52
C ASN A 381 -2.47 -31.21 14.35
N ASP A 382 -1.66 -30.75 13.40
CA ASP A 382 -1.28 -31.51 12.19
C ASP A 382 0.03 -32.30 12.31
N THR A 383 0.75 -32.21 13.44
CA THR A 383 2.02 -32.93 13.62
C THR A 383 2.14 -33.54 15.02
N GLU A 384 2.21 -34.87 15.10
CA GLU A 384 2.59 -35.63 16.32
C GLU A 384 4.00 -35.29 16.85
N THR A 385 4.69 -34.31 16.28
CA THR A 385 5.99 -33.81 16.74
C THR A 385 5.85 -32.73 17.82
N ILE A 386 5.00 -32.94 18.81
CA ILE A 386 4.96 -32.09 20.02
C ILE A 386 5.96 -32.65 21.02
N ARG A 387 7.22 -32.18 20.93
CA ARG A 387 8.16 -32.28 22.06
C ARG A 387 8.72 -30.93 22.51
N SER A 388 8.33 -29.83 21.89
CA SER A 388 8.75 -28.49 22.29
C SER A 388 7.64 -27.51 21.99
N GLY A 389 7.21 -26.71 22.97
CA GLY A 389 6.20 -25.64 22.83
C GLY A 389 6.64 -24.48 21.92
N VAL A 390 7.09 -24.79 20.71
CA VAL A 390 7.57 -23.87 19.67
C VAL A 390 6.50 -23.83 18.58
N SER A 391 5.90 -22.66 18.36
CA SER A 391 5.00 -22.41 17.23
C SER A 391 5.80 -22.50 15.92
N HIS A 392 5.40 -23.37 15.00
CA HIS A 392 6.03 -23.46 13.68
C HIS A 392 5.41 -22.42 12.74
N GLU A 393 6.24 -21.51 12.23
CA GLU A 393 5.87 -20.54 11.19
C GLU A 393 6.29 -21.10 9.82
N LYS A 394 5.37 -21.09 8.86
CA LYS A 394 5.68 -21.36 7.44
C LYS A 394 5.80 -20.05 6.68
N ALA A 395 6.67 -20.07 5.67
CA ALA A 395 6.95 -18.92 4.85
C ALA A 395 7.04 -19.31 3.37
N ASP A 396 6.31 -18.60 2.52
CA ASP A 396 6.37 -18.69 1.07
C ASP A 396 7.01 -17.43 0.50
N ALA A 397 7.98 -17.61 -0.38
CA ALA A 397 8.60 -16.50 -1.10
C ALA A 397 7.64 -16.00 -2.18
N VAL A 398 7.37 -14.69 -2.16
CA VAL A 398 6.53 -14.02 -3.15
C VAL A 398 7.44 -13.24 -4.09
N THR A 399 7.39 -13.59 -5.37
CA THR A 399 8.21 -12.97 -6.41
C THR A 399 7.35 -12.15 -7.36
N HIS A 400 7.97 -11.49 -8.35
CA HIS A 400 7.26 -10.82 -9.43
C HIS A 400 6.29 -11.74 -10.19
N ASN A 401 6.54 -13.05 -10.24
CA ASN A 401 5.65 -14.03 -10.88
C ASN A 401 4.34 -14.25 -10.12
N ASN A 402 4.27 -13.84 -8.86
CA ASN A 402 3.07 -13.94 -8.01
C ASN A 402 2.33 -12.61 -7.89
N LEU A 403 2.74 -11.58 -8.64
CA LEU A 403 2.19 -10.22 -8.57
C LEU A 403 1.47 -9.86 -9.88
N LEU A 404 0.24 -9.38 -9.74
CA LEU A 404 -0.54 -8.74 -10.80
C LEU A 404 -0.32 -7.23 -10.70
N LEU A 405 0.09 -6.61 -11.80
CA LEU A 405 0.34 -5.17 -11.85
C LEU A 405 -0.89 -4.41 -12.33
N ARG A 406 -1.07 -3.21 -11.81
CA ARG A 406 -2.06 -2.27 -12.33
C ARG A 406 -1.80 -1.98 -13.82
N GLY A 407 -2.86 -2.02 -14.62
CA GLY A 407 -2.81 -1.78 -16.07
C GLY A 407 -2.72 -3.06 -16.91
N CYS A 408 -2.40 -4.19 -16.29
CA CYS A 408 -2.56 -5.50 -16.94
C CYS A 408 -4.03 -5.90 -17.00
N VAL A 409 -4.38 -6.76 -17.96
CA VAL A 409 -5.72 -7.35 -18.11
C VAL A 409 -5.63 -8.84 -17.83
N LEU A 410 -6.54 -9.38 -17.02
CA LEU A 410 -6.63 -10.82 -16.79
C LEU A 410 -7.23 -11.49 -18.04
N ARG A 411 -6.59 -12.54 -18.57
CA ARG A 411 -7.05 -13.28 -19.75
C ARG A 411 -6.99 -14.78 -19.49
N ASN A 412 -7.80 -15.56 -20.20
CA ASN A 412 -7.80 -17.02 -20.16
C ASN A 412 -7.81 -17.60 -18.74
N THR A 413 -8.49 -16.94 -17.80
CA THR A 413 -8.60 -17.39 -16.41
C THR A 413 -9.93 -16.90 -15.86
N LYS A 414 -10.80 -17.82 -15.44
CA LYS A 414 -12.18 -17.48 -15.03
C LYS A 414 -12.19 -16.51 -13.86
N TRP A 415 -11.39 -16.78 -12.84
CA TRP A 415 -11.26 -15.89 -11.70
C TRP A 415 -9.88 -16.01 -11.02
N VAL A 416 -9.46 -14.92 -10.39
CA VAL A 416 -8.29 -14.87 -9.51
C VAL A 416 -8.66 -14.18 -8.21
N ILE A 417 -8.29 -14.77 -7.08
CA ILE A 417 -8.39 -14.16 -5.75
C ILE A 417 -7.01 -13.68 -5.34
N GLY A 418 -6.95 -12.42 -4.91
CA GLY A 418 -5.71 -11.82 -4.46
C GLY A 418 -5.90 -10.77 -3.36
N VAL A 419 -4.79 -10.35 -2.77
CA VAL A 419 -4.74 -9.28 -1.77
C VAL A 419 -3.98 -8.09 -2.33
N VAL A 420 -4.55 -6.91 -2.14
CA VAL A 420 -3.97 -5.64 -2.62
C VAL A 420 -2.74 -5.28 -1.77
N VAL A 421 -1.59 -5.06 -2.42
CA VAL A 421 -0.32 -4.69 -1.76
C VAL A 421 0.02 -3.22 -1.95
N TYR A 422 -0.11 -2.70 -3.17
CA TYR A 422 0.12 -1.29 -3.47
C TYR A 422 -1.09 -0.66 -4.14
N THR A 423 -1.38 0.58 -3.78
CA THR A 423 -2.54 1.34 -4.24
C THR A 423 -2.14 2.73 -4.73
N GLY A 424 -2.89 3.26 -5.69
CA GLY A 424 -2.76 4.66 -6.12
C GLY A 424 -1.35 4.99 -6.61
N SER A 425 -0.76 6.05 -6.03
CA SER A 425 0.56 6.54 -6.42
C SER A 425 1.73 5.60 -6.10
N GLU A 426 1.51 4.55 -5.32
CA GLU A 426 2.55 3.58 -4.95
C GLU A 426 2.61 2.39 -5.91
N THR A 427 1.60 2.22 -6.78
CA THR A 427 1.63 1.17 -7.80
C THR A 427 2.79 1.37 -8.77
N LYS A 428 3.40 0.27 -9.25
CA LYS A 428 4.58 0.35 -10.12
C LYS A 428 4.36 1.19 -11.37
N ILE A 429 3.19 1.10 -12.00
CA ILE A 429 2.84 1.92 -13.16
C ILE A 429 2.74 3.42 -12.82
N MET A 430 2.27 3.77 -11.62
CA MET A 430 2.16 5.15 -11.19
C MET A 430 3.51 5.75 -10.77
N LEU A 431 4.41 4.92 -10.23
CA LEU A 431 5.79 5.32 -9.96
C LEU A 431 6.56 5.61 -11.26
N ASN A 432 6.30 4.85 -12.32
CA ASN A 432 6.89 5.07 -13.65
C ASN A 432 6.28 6.26 -14.40
N SER A 433 4.99 6.54 -14.22
CA SER A 433 4.30 7.60 -14.99
C SER A 433 4.62 9.03 -14.52
N GLY A 434 5.23 9.19 -13.33
CA GLY A 434 5.64 10.48 -12.78
C GLY A 434 4.47 11.46 -12.54
N ARG A 435 4.75 12.61 -11.92
CA ARG A 435 3.75 13.70 -11.92
C ARG A 435 3.68 14.26 -13.33
N THR A 436 2.47 14.39 -13.90
CA THR A 436 2.26 14.95 -15.24
C THR A 436 2.99 16.29 -15.37
N PRO A 437 4.13 16.35 -16.09
CA PRO A 437 4.89 17.59 -16.22
C PRO A 437 4.12 18.55 -17.12
N SER A 438 4.28 19.85 -16.90
CA SER A 438 3.81 20.85 -17.87
C SER A 438 4.58 20.64 -19.17
N LYS A 439 3.91 20.12 -20.22
CA LYS A 439 4.51 19.98 -21.54
C LYS A 439 4.88 21.38 -22.05
N ARG A 440 6.19 21.70 -22.09
CA ARG A 440 6.70 22.88 -22.78
C ARG A 440 7.33 22.40 -24.08
N SER A 441 6.94 22.97 -25.21
CA SER A 441 7.62 22.70 -26.47
C SER A 441 9.10 23.11 -26.35
N HIS A 442 10.00 22.26 -26.87
CA HIS A 442 11.45 22.48 -26.83
C HIS A 442 11.92 23.69 -27.69
N CYS A 443 10.98 24.42 -28.32
CA CYS A 443 11.25 25.66 -29.02
C CYS A 443 11.52 26.80 -28.03
N ARG A 444 12.62 26.68 -27.26
CA ARG A 444 13.20 27.74 -26.45
C ARG A 444 13.82 28.84 -27.32
N PHE A 445 13.94 28.60 -28.63
CA PHE A 445 14.42 29.56 -29.62
C PHE A 445 13.47 30.74 -29.86
N LEU A 446 12.15 30.57 -29.72
CA LEU A 446 11.21 31.72 -29.79
C LEU A 446 11.48 32.75 -28.68
N HIS A 447 12.05 32.30 -27.56
CA HIS A 447 12.38 33.10 -26.39
C HIS A 447 13.65 33.95 -26.60
N ILE A 448 14.55 33.54 -27.51
CA ILE A 448 15.77 34.28 -27.85
C ILE A 448 15.51 35.20 -29.04
N SER A 449 14.75 34.75 -30.05
CA SER A 449 14.44 35.56 -31.23
C SER A 449 13.56 36.78 -30.92
N CYS A 450 12.63 36.68 -29.96
CA CYS A 450 11.80 37.82 -29.57
C CYS A 450 12.58 38.89 -28.77
N SER A 451 13.69 38.52 -28.13
CA SER A 451 14.58 39.45 -27.42
C SER A 451 15.63 40.12 -28.32
N LEU A 452 15.75 39.67 -29.58
CA LEU A 452 16.72 40.19 -30.57
C LEU A 452 16.05 41.02 -31.67
N TYR A 453 14.73 41.09 -31.71
CA TYR A 453 13.94 41.86 -32.68
C TYR A 453 13.03 42.93 -32.04
N CYS A 454 13.24 43.27 -30.78
CA CYS A 454 12.65 44.45 -30.12
C CYS A 454 13.75 45.39 -29.63
#